data_AF-A0A256GGD0-F1
#
_entry.id   AF-A0A256GGD0-F1
#
_cell.length_a   1.000
_cell.length_b   1.000
_cell.length_c   1.000
_cell.angle_alpha   90.00
_cell.angle_beta   90.00
_cell.angle_gamma   90.00
#
_symmetry.space_group_name_H-M   'P 1'
#
loop_
_entity.id
_entity.type
_entity.pdbx_description
1 polymer ?
#
loop_
_entity_poly.entity_id
_entity_poly.type
_entity_poly.pdbx_seq_one_letter_code
_entity_poly.pdbx_strand_id
1 'polypeptide(L)'
;MLNDNRYSIAVIRNPKPLFLLDLRYEGASLLGISTDTVRAKAQAAGRRLSQEIYDQTEFDGIIYMSRITNKECVAVYDRAVHLNLETDAPALNLTRLSSLTDIFDKLFVTLIVEP
;
A
#
# COMPACT_ATOMS: atom_id res chain seq x y z
N MET A 1 2.15 -29.05 -14.41
CA MET A 1 1.94 -27.66 -14.85
C MET A 1 1.50 -26.90 -13.60
N LEU A 2 2.46 -26.36 -12.85
CA LEU A 2 2.20 -25.74 -11.55
C LEU A 2 1.87 -24.27 -11.78
N ASN A 3 0.67 -23.86 -11.33
CA ASN A 3 0.24 -22.48 -11.31
C ASN A 3 1.08 -21.71 -10.28
N ASP A 4 2.22 -21.17 -10.70
CA ASP A 4 3.02 -20.24 -9.92
C ASP A 4 2.31 -18.89 -9.81
N ASN A 5 1.28 -18.81 -8.97
CA ASN A 5 0.42 -17.62 -8.84
C ASN A 5 0.72 -16.82 -7.57
N ARG A 6 1.90 -16.97 -6.97
CA ARG A 6 2.18 -16.41 -5.64
C ARG A 6 2.37 -14.89 -5.64
N TYR A 7 2.70 -14.29 -6.77
CA TYR A 7 2.91 -12.85 -6.86
C TYR A 7 2.42 -12.29 -8.20
N SER A 8 1.62 -11.22 -8.12
CA SER A 8 1.05 -10.55 -9.28
C SER A 8 1.10 -9.04 -9.13
N ILE A 9 1.21 -8.33 -10.24
CA ILE A 9 1.10 -6.86 -10.31
C ILE A 9 -0.26 -6.52 -10.90
N ALA A 10 -0.95 -5.59 -10.26
CA ALA A 10 -2.17 -4.97 -10.80
C ALA A 10 -1.91 -3.48 -11.01
N VAL A 11 -2.45 -2.94 -12.10
CA VAL A 11 -2.59 -1.49 -12.27
C VAL A 11 -3.97 -1.12 -11.76
N ILE A 12 -3.99 -0.23 -10.77
CA ILE A 12 -5.21 0.28 -10.16
C ILE A 12 -5.38 1.74 -10.59
N ARG A 13 -6.57 2.06 -11.05
CA ARG A 13 -7.01 3.43 -11.36
C ARG A 13 -8.05 3.88 -10.35
N ASN A 14 -8.10 5.18 -10.09
CA ASN A 14 -9.20 5.83 -9.40
C ASN A 14 -9.85 6.89 -10.30
N PRO A 15 -10.89 6.55 -11.08
CA PRO A 15 -11.55 7.54 -11.94
C PRO A 15 -12.25 8.65 -11.14
N LYS A 16 -12.57 8.38 -9.88
CA LYS A 16 -13.10 9.36 -8.93
C LYS A 16 -12.00 9.74 -7.90
N PRO A 17 -11.92 11.02 -7.50
CA PRO A 17 -11.03 11.42 -6.42
C PRO A 17 -11.34 10.66 -5.13
N LEU A 18 -10.30 10.22 -4.42
CA LEU A 18 -10.44 9.66 -3.08
C LEU A 18 -10.38 10.77 -2.03
N PHE A 19 -11.26 10.70 -1.05
CA PHE A 19 -11.25 11.58 0.12
C PHE A 19 -10.30 11.04 1.18
N LEU A 20 -9.03 11.46 1.13
CA LEU A 20 -7.95 10.90 1.95
C LEU A 20 -7.55 11.85 3.09
N LEU A 21 -7.26 11.28 4.25
CA LEU A 21 -6.57 11.98 5.33
C LEU A 21 -5.05 11.98 5.09
N ASP A 22 -4.43 13.16 5.13
CA ASP A 22 -3.00 13.33 4.96
C ASP A 22 -2.23 13.22 6.27
N LEU A 23 -1.50 12.11 6.42
CA LEU A 23 -0.63 11.82 7.56
C LEU A 23 0.85 11.95 7.22
N ARG A 24 1.20 12.51 6.04
CA ARG A 24 2.59 12.80 5.70
C ARG A 24 3.12 13.92 6.59
N TYR A 25 4.43 13.93 6.80
CA TYR A 25 5.15 14.99 7.52
C TYR A 25 4.54 15.32 8.89
N GLU A 26 4.12 16.56 9.10
CA GLU A 26 3.54 17.08 10.35
C GLU A 26 2.07 16.70 10.54
N GLY A 27 1.40 16.09 9.55
CA GLY A 27 -0.01 15.68 9.65
C GLY A 27 -0.28 14.72 10.80
N ALA A 28 0.66 13.83 11.10
CA ALA A 28 0.61 12.98 12.30
C ALA A 28 0.78 13.78 13.61
N SER A 29 1.65 14.78 13.62
CA SER A 29 1.94 15.61 14.79
C SER A 29 0.81 16.59 15.11
N LEU A 30 0.05 17.04 14.09
CA LEU A 30 -1.10 17.94 14.22
C LEU A 30 -2.36 17.26 14.76
N LEU A 31 -2.46 15.92 14.65
CA LEU A 31 -3.57 15.12 15.20
C LEU A 31 -3.36 14.73 16.67
N GLY A 32 -2.38 15.31 17.36
CA GLY A 32 -2.06 14.98 18.75
C GLY A 32 -1.42 13.60 18.93
N ILE A 33 -1.04 12.95 17.84
CA ILE A 33 -0.32 11.68 17.88
C ILE A 33 1.14 12.02 18.05
N SER A 34 1.67 11.79 19.26
CA SER A 34 3.09 11.95 19.55
C SER A 34 3.90 11.31 18.41
N THR A 35 4.83 12.07 17.86
CA THR A 35 5.73 11.65 16.78
C THR A 35 6.51 10.38 17.14
N ASP A 36 6.65 10.07 18.44
CA ASP A 36 7.18 8.78 18.92
C ASP A 36 6.23 7.61 18.63
N THR A 37 4.92 7.79 18.60
CA THR A 37 3.95 6.71 18.29
C THR A 37 3.93 6.37 16.80
N VAL A 38 4.17 7.36 15.94
CA VAL A 38 4.20 7.16 14.47
C VAL A 38 5.57 6.63 14.01
N ARG A 39 6.67 7.01 14.68
CA ARG A 39 8.02 6.54 14.34
C ARG A 39 8.44 5.28 15.10
N ALA A 40 8.05 5.10 16.36
CA ALA A 40 8.53 3.99 17.18
C ALA A 40 7.64 2.74 17.05
N LYS A 41 8.21 1.72 16.41
CA LYS A 41 8.04 0.27 16.70
C LYS A 41 6.65 -0.40 16.60
N ALA A 42 5.52 0.30 16.52
CA ALA A 42 4.22 -0.37 16.61
C ALA A 42 3.45 -0.34 15.29
N GLN A 43 3.71 -1.30 14.40
CA GLN A 43 2.76 -1.67 13.32
C GLN A 43 1.33 -1.83 13.89
N ALA A 44 1.23 -2.32 15.13
CA ALA A 44 -0.02 -2.41 15.88
C ALA A 44 -0.67 -1.04 16.19
N ALA A 45 0.10 -0.01 16.54
CA ALA A 45 -0.44 1.32 16.85
C ALA A 45 -0.95 2.02 15.57
N GLY A 46 -0.18 1.95 14.47
CA GLY A 46 -0.61 2.46 13.17
C GLY A 46 -1.90 1.79 12.68
N ARG A 47 -2.01 0.46 12.86
CA ARG A 47 -3.25 -0.27 12.53
C ARG A 47 -4.44 0.14 13.39
N ARG A 48 -4.26 0.27 14.72
CA ARG A 48 -5.34 0.75 15.61
C ARG A 48 -5.79 2.15 15.24
N LEU A 49 -4.85 3.07 15.02
CA LEU A 49 -5.17 4.42 14.57
C LEU A 49 -5.97 4.40 13.25
N SER A 50 -5.51 3.64 12.26
CA SER A 50 -6.19 3.53 10.97
C SER A 50 -7.60 2.94 11.12
N GLN A 51 -7.78 1.97 12.03
CA GLN A 51 -9.08 1.41 12.35
C GLN A 51 -10.01 2.44 13.00
N GLU A 52 -9.54 3.21 13.98
CA GLU A 52 -10.34 4.30 14.59
C GLU A 52 -10.73 5.38 13.57
N ILE A 53 -9.81 5.74 12.67
CA ILE A 53 -10.12 6.68 11.57
C ILE A 53 -11.20 6.09 10.67
N TYR A 54 -11.09 4.81 10.31
CA TYR A 54 -12.12 4.14 9.53
C TYR A 54 -13.47 4.13 10.25
N ASP A 55 -13.52 3.74 11.52
CA ASP A 55 -14.78 3.56 12.25
C ASP A 55 -15.50 4.89 12.53
N GLN A 56 -14.76 6.00 12.66
CA GLN A 56 -15.29 7.29 13.11
C GLN A 56 -15.44 8.34 12.00
N THR A 57 -15.01 8.06 10.78
CA THR A 57 -15.07 9.03 9.67
C THR A 57 -15.55 8.41 8.37
N GLU A 58 -15.78 9.29 7.39
CA GLU A 58 -16.13 8.93 6.02
C GLU A 58 -14.93 9.00 5.06
N PHE A 59 -13.69 9.00 5.57
CA PHE A 59 -12.52 8.99 4.69
C PHE A 59 -12.47 7.70 3.87
N ASP A 60 -12.03 7.82 2.63
CA ASP A 60 -11.75 6.69 1.75
C ASP A 60 -10.43 5.98 2.10
N GLY A 61 -9.59 6.61 2.92
CA GLY A 61 -8.28 6.10 3.28
C GLY A 61 -7.34 7.14 3.86
N ILE A 62 -6.05 6.78 3.92
CA ILE A 62 -4.97 7.63 4.42
C ILE A 62 -3.80 7.68 3.43
N ILE A 63 -3.12 8.81 3.35
CA ILE A 63 -1.80 8.94 2.70
C ILE A 63 -0.72 9.11 3.77
N TYR A 64 0.38 8.36 3.66
CA TYR A 64 1.44 8.30 4.67
C TYR A 64 2.82 8.08 4.04
N MET A 65 3.87 8.35 4.81
CA MET A 65 5.25 8.05 4.41
C MET A 65 5.62 6.61 4.82
N SER A 66 6.03 5.78 3.85
CA SER A 66 6.57 4.44 4.13
C SER A 66 7.82 4.56 5.00
N ARG A 67 7.85 3.83 6.11
CA ARG A 67 9.03 3.82 7.00
C ARG A 67 10.25 3.11 6.40
N ILE A 68 10.04 2.19 5.45
CA ILE A 68 11.10 1.39 4.84
C ILE A 68 11.73 2.14 3.67
N THR A 69 10.88 2.70 2.81
CA THR A 69 11.32 3.29 1.54
C THR A 69 11.31 4.82 1.54
N ASN A 70 10.74 5.43 2.58
CA ASN A 70 10.48 6.87 2.66
C ASN A 70 9.72 7.43 1.44
N LYS A 71 8.95 6.57 0.76
CA LYS A 71 8.06 6.93 -0.35
C LYS A 71 6.64 7.12 0.15
N GLU A 72 5.89 7.94 -0.56
CA GLU A 72 4.47 8.12 -0.31
C GLU A 72 3.71 6.82 -0.57
N CYS A 73 2.78 6.50 0.31
CA CYS A 73 1.93 5.32 0.25
C CYS A 73 0.49 5.72 0.55
N VAL A 74 -0.45 5.04 -0.08
CA VAL A 74 -1.88 5.20 0.17
C VAL A 74 -2.42 3.88 0.69
N ALA A 75 -3.14 3.93 1.81
CA ALA A 75 -3.99 2.83 2.26
C ALA A 75 -5.44 3.22 1.96
N VAL A 76 -6.12 2.42 1.14
CA VAL A 76 -7.53 2.62 0.78
C VAL A 76 -8.38 1.67 1.62
N TYR A 77 -9.45 2.20 2.22
CA TYR A 77 -10.39 1.42 2.99
C TYR A 77 -11.37 0.68 2.09
N ASP A 78 -11.86 -0.47 2.55
CA ASP A 78 -12.74 -1.36 1.79
C ASP A 78 -14.00 -0.66 1.24
N ARG A 79 -14.58 0.27 2.02
CA ARG A 79 -15.73 1.10 1.60
C ARG A 79 -15.50 1.86 0.30
N ALA A 80 -14.25 2.24 0.01
CA ALA A 80 -13.86 2.99 -1.18
C ALA A 80 -13.39 2.09 -2.32
N VAL A 81 -12.96 0.85 -2.03
CA VAL A 81 -12.37 -0.06 -3.03
C VAL A 81 -13.36 -0.33 -4.16
N HIS A 82 -14.57 -0.74 -3.85
CA HIS A 82 -15.55 -1.14 -4.88
C HIS A 82 -16.21 0.04 -5.60
N LEU A 83 -16.17 1.23 -5.02
CA LEU A 83 -16.85 2.41 -5.55
C LEU A 83 -15.94 3.29 -6.39
N ASN A 84 -14.66 3.31 -6.04
CA ASN A 84 -13.71 4.32 -6.51
C ASN A 84 -12.45 3.71 -7.14
N LEU A 85 -12.19 2.41 -7.00
CA LEU A 85 -11.03 1.76 -7.64
C LEU A 85 -11.47 0.84 -8.78
N GLU A 86 -10.77 0.97 -9.90
CA GLU A 86 -10.96 0.15 -11.10
C GLU A 86 -9.63 -0.50 -11.49
N THR A 87 -9.73 -1.61 -12.21
CA THR A 87 -8.57 -2.24 -12.84
C THR A 87 -8.82 -2.40 -14.33
N ASP A 88 -7.90 -1.89 -15.14
CA ASP A 88 -8.00 -1.92 -16.61
C ASP A 88 -7.62 -3.31 -17.18
N ALA A 89 -7.03 -4.18 -16.36
CA ALA A 89 -6.48 -5.46 -16.80
C ALA A 89 -6.43 -6.49 -15.66
N PRO A 90 -6.51 -7.80 -15.97
CA PRO A 90 -6.26 -8.83 -14.97
C PRO A 90 -4.84 -8.70 -14.41
N ALA A 91 -4.67 -9.10 -13.15
CA ALA A 91 -3.37 -9.07 -12.49
C ALA A 91 -2.32 -9.85 -13.31
N LEU A 92 -1.19 -9.21 -13.60
CA LEU A 92 -0.09 -9.77 -14.36
C LEU A 92 0.80 -10.59 -13.44
N ASN A 93 1.08 -11.83 -13.83
CA ASN A 93 2.00 -12.69 -13.10
C ASN A 93 3.44 -12.14 -13.19
N LEU A 94 4.16 -12.07 -12.05
CA LEU A 94 5.51 -11.50 -12.01
C LEU A 94 6.48 -12.17 -12.99
N THR A 95 6.35 -13.48 -13.21
CA THR A 95 7.21 -14.25 -14.13
C THR A 95 7.06 -13.82 -15.59
N ARG A 96 5.96 -13.15 -15.95
CA ARG A 96 5.69 -12.68 -17.32
C ARG A 96 6.27 -11.29 -17.61
N LEU A 97 6.83 -10.61 -16.60
CA LEU A 97 7.50 -9.33 -16.77
C LEU A 97 9.00 -9.58 -16.95
N SER A 98 9.42 -9.79 -18.20
CA SER A 98 10.82 -10.04 -18.57
C SER A 98 11.79 -8.99 -18.00
N SER A 99 11.35 -7.73 -17.91
CA SER A 99 12.13 -6.61 -17.35
C SER A 99 12.37 -6.69 -15.83
N LEU A 100 11.56 -7.44 -15.07
CA LEU A 100 11.78 -7.65 -13.65
C LEU A 100 12.95 -8.61 -13.39
N THR A 101 13.16 -9.59 -14.27
CA THR A 101 14.32 -10.49 -14.23
C THR A 101 15.62 -9.69 -14.28
N ASP A 102 15.72 -8.73 -15.21
CA ASP A 102 16.89 -7.86 -15.35
C ASP A 102 17.13 -6.97 -14.11
N ILE A 103 16.05 -6.57 -13.42
CA ILE A 103 16.13 -5.78 -12.19
C ILE A 103 16.58 -6.65 -11.01
N PHE A 104 16.06 -7.87 -10.91
CA PHE A 104 16.43 -8.83 -9.87
C PHE A 104 17.89 -9.27 -9.98
N ASP A 105 18.37 -9.54 -11.20
CA ASP A 105 19.78 -9.86 -11.46
C ASP A 105 20.71 -8.71 -11.06
N LYS A 106 20.32 -7.46 -11.36
CA LYS A 106 21.08 -6.26 -10.95
C LYS A 106 21.12 -6.04 -9.44
N LEU A 107 20.11 -6.53 -8.72
CA LEU A 107 20.00 -6.36 -7.27
C LEU A 107 20.50 -7.59 -6.49
N PHE A 108 21.07 -8.58 -7.17
CA PHE A 108 21.49 -9.86 -6.57
C PHE A 108 20.34 -10.58 -5.84
N VAL A 109 19.10 -10.37 -6.29
CA VAL A 109 17.91 -11.02 -5.73
C VAL A 109 17.57 -12.21 -6.62
N THR A 110 17.68 -13.43 -6.09
CA THR A 110 17.23 -14.63 -6.80
C THR A 110 15.75 -14.87 -6.51
N LEU A 111 14.91 -14.85 -7.54
CA LEU A 111 13.52 -15.26 -7.42
C LEU A 111 13.47 -16.79 -7.24
N ILE A 112 13.24 -17.26 -6.01
CA ILE A 112 13.04 -18.68 -5.74
C ILE A 112 11.57 -19.01 -5.98
N VAL A 113 11.29 -19.64 -7.12
CA VAL A 113 9.99 -20.26 -7.39
C VAL A 113 10.02 -21.66 -6.79
N GLU A 114 9.58 -21.81 -5.54
CA GLU A 114 9.34 -23.15 -4.96
C GLU A 114 8.20 -23.88 -5.73
N PRO A 115 8.33 -25.20 -5.94
CA PRO A 115 7.36 -26.02 -6.68
C PRO A 115 6.01 -26.17 -5.96
#